data_AF-A0A1Q7ISF7-F1
#
_entry.id   AF-A0A1Q7ISF7-F1
#
_cell.length_a   1.000
_cell.length_b   1.000
_cell.length_c   1.000
_cell.angle_alpha   90.00
_cell.angle_beta   90.00
_cell.angle_gamma   90.00
#
_symmetry.space_group_name_H-M   'P 1'
#
loop_
_entity.id
_entity.type
_entity.pdbx_description
1 polymer ?
#
loop_
_entity_poly.entity_id
_entity_poly.type
_entity_poly.pdbx_seq_one_letter_code
_entity_poly.pdbx_strand_id
1 'polypeptide(L)' 'MPRALERWRERLLAEDDALDRLCAERPAADRARLAALVGVVHAERAHGQPPRAYRELFRALTALFRAAE' A
#
# COMPACT_ATOMS: atom_id res chain seq x y z
N MET A 1 12.78 9.45 -3.13
CA MET A 1 11.66 10.41 -3.14
C MET A 1 10.61 10.02 -2.08
N PRO A 2 10.63 10.59 -0.86
CA PRO A 2 9.69 10.19 0.21
C PRO A 2 8.22 10.52 -0.12
N ARG A 3 7.97 11.66 -0.78
CA ARG A 3 6.61 12.17 -1.04
C ARG A 3 5.77 11.32 -2.00
N ALA A 4 6.41 10.63 -2.95
CA ALA A 4 5.68 9.78 -3.90
C ALA A 4 5.08 8.55 -3.20
N LEU A 5 5.86 7.94 -2.29
CA LEU A 5 5.45 6.76 -1.54
C LEU A 5 4.31 7.07 -0.57
N GLU A 6 4.40 8.22 0.11
CA GLU A 6 3.35 8.68 1.02
C GLU A 6 2.03 8.91 0.29
N ARG A 7 2.06 9.57 -0.88
CA ARG A 7 0.88 9.75 -1.72
C ARG A 7 0.26 8.42 -2.16
N TRP A 8 1.07 7.45 -2.57
CA TRP A 8 0.57 6.13 -2.95
C TRP A 8 -0.08 5.41 -1.77
N ARG A 9 0.54 5.45 -0.59
CA ARG A 9 -0.04 4.86 0.62
C ARG A 9 -1.39 5.47 0.96
N GLU A 10 -1.53 6.79 0.91
CA GLU A 10 -2.80 7.45 1.20
C GLU A 10 -3.86 7.13 0.13
N ARG A 11 -3.48 7.13 -1.15
CA ARG A 11 -4.37 6.74 -2.25
C ARG A 11 -4.84 5.29 -2.13
N LEU A 12 -3.96 4.36 -1.79
CA LEU A 12 -4.32 2.95 -1.60
C LEU A 12 -5.32 2.72 -0.46
N LEU A 13 -5.35 3.62 0.53
CA LEU A 13 -6.27 3.56 1.65
C LEU A 13 -7.54 4.40 1.41
N ALA A 14 -7.59 5.18 0.34
CA ALA A 14 -8.73 6.02 -0.01
C ALA A 14 -9.49 5.50 -1.23
N GLU A 15 -8.77 4.89 -2.18
CA GLU A 15 -9.27 4.41 -3.45
C GLU A 15 -8.87 2.93 -3.64
N ASP A 16 -9.85 2.05 -3.79
CA ASP A 16 -9.61 0.64 -4.15
C ASP A 16 -8.96 0.52 -5.56
N ASP A 17 -9.29 1.44 -6.46
CA ASP A 17 -8.75 1.54 -7.83
C ASP A 17 -7.26 1.96 -7.84
N ALA A 18 -6.74 2.57 -6.78
CA ALA A 18 -5.32 2.94 -6.72
C ALA A 18 -4.42 1.72 -6.76
N LEU A 19 -4.90 0.57 -6.28
CA LEU A 19 -4.18 -0.69 -6.34
C LEU A 19 -4.00 -1.15 -7.79
N ASP A 20 -5.05 -0.99 -8.60
CA ASP A 20 -5.06 -1.34 -10.02
C ASP A 20 -4.10 -0.45 -10.81
N ARG A 21 -4.16 0.88 -10.56
CA ARG A 21 -3.23 1.86 -11.15
C ARG A 21 -1.78 1.54 -10.79
N LEU A 22 -1.51 1.19 -9.53
CA LEU A 22 -0.16 0.82 -9.09
C LEU A 22 0.31 -0.45 -9.81
N CYS A 23 -0.55 -1.46 -9.99
CA CYS A 23 -0.20 -2.68 -10.72
C CYS A 23 0.00 -2.43 -12.22
N ALA A 24 -0.76 -1.50 -12.80
CA ALA A 24 -0.60 -1.08 -14.19
C ALA A 24 0.75 -0.37 -14.41
N GLU A 25 1.14 0.52 -13.49
CA GLU A 25 2.45 1.18 -13.52
C GLU A 25 3.60 0.23 -13.16
N ARG A 26 3.33 -0.75 -12.29
CA ARG A 26 4.32 -1.68 -11.72
C ARG A 26 3.76 -3.12 -11.76
N PRO A 27 3.95 -3.87 -12.86
CA PRO A 27 3.45 -5.25 -12.97
C PRO A 27 4.12 -6.23 -11.99
N ALA A 28 5.26 -5.86 -11.40
CA ALA A 28 5.90 -6.61 -10.31
C ALA A 28 5.23 -6.42 -8.94
N ALA A 29 4.22 -5.54 -8.84
CA ALA A 29 3.48 -5.32 -7.61
C ALA A 29 2.58 -6.53 -7.31
N ASP A 30 2.69 -7.03 -6.08
CA ASP A 30 1.82 -8.11 -5.59
C ASP A 30 0.45 -7.53 -5.20
N ARG A 31 -0.47 -7.48 -6.18
CA ARG A 31 -1.83 -6.95 -6.01
C ARG A 31 -2.56 -7.62 -4.85
N ALA A 32 -2.49 -8.95 -4.77
CA ALA A 32 -3.20 -9.72 -3.75
C ALA A 32 -2.69 -9.36 -2.34
N ARG A 33 -1.38 -9.28 -2.16
CA ARG A 33 -0.76 -8.89 -0.89
C ARG A 33 -1.14 -7.46 -0.50
N LEU A 34 -1.07 -6.51 -1.43
CA LEU A 34 -1.37 -5.11 -1.15
C LEU A 34 -2.86 -4.91 -0.82
N ALA A 35 -3.78 -5.58 -1.54
CA ALA A 35 -5.21 -5.56 -1.24
C ALA A 35 -5.51 -6.07 0.18
N ALA A 36 -4.89 -7.20 0.54
CA ALA A 36 -5.03 -7.76 1.89
C ALA A 36 -4.54 -6.78 2.96
N LEU A 37 -3.37 -6.15 2.75
CA LEU A 37 -2.84 -5.16 3.69
C LEU A 37 -3.75 -3.93 3.83
N VAL A 38 -4.29 -3.41 2.72
CA VAL A 38 -5.24 -2.28 2.74
C VAL A 38 -6.47 -2.63 3.59
N GLY A 39 -7.09 -3.79 3.34
CA GLY A 39 -8.24 -4.25 4.12
C GLY A 39 -7.93 -4.38 5.61
N VAL A 40 -6.77 -4.94 5.97
CA VAL A 40 -6.33 -5.02 7.37
C VAL A 40 -6.11 -3.63 7.97
N VAL A 41 -5.53 -2.67 7.24
CA VAL A 41 -5.39 -1.29 7.74
C VAL A 41 -6.74 -0.66 8.05
N HIS A 42 -7.74 -0.86 7.18
CA HIS A 42 -9.09 -0.36 7.43
C HIS A 42 -9.70 -0.98 8.68
N ALA A 43 -9.54 -2.30 8.86
CA ALA A 43 -9.97 -2.99 10.06
C ALA A 43 -9.23 -2.48 11.31
N GLU A 44 -7.90 -2.34 11.27
CA GLU A 44 -7.10 -1.84 12.39
C GLU A 44 -7.52 -0.41 12.78
N ARG A 45 -7.75 0.47 11.80
CA ARG A 45 -8.23 1.84 12.03
C ARG A 45 -9.63 1.86 12.64
N ALA A 46 -10.53 1.02 12.15
CA ALA A 46 -11.90 0.93 12.67
C ALA A 46 -11.92 0.40 14.12
N HIS A 47 -11.03 -0.54 14.44
CA HIS A 47 -10.94 -1.15 15.78
C HIS A 47 -10.00 -0.42 16.74
N GLY A 48 -9.37 0.69 16.33
CA GLY A 48 -8.40 1.41 17.16
C GLY A 48 -7.14 0.59 17.49
N GLN A 49 -6.81 -0.39 16.65
CA GLN A 49 -5.68 -1.28 16.84
C GLN A 49 -4.36 -0.59 16.42
N PRO A 50 -3.21 -1.06 16.96
CA PRO A 50 -1.91 -0.54 16.56
C PRO A 50 -1.70 -0.72 15.06
N PRO A 51 -1.16 0.28 14.34
CA PRO A 51 -1.05 0.26 12.88
C PRO A 51 0.12 -0.64 12.44
N ARG A 52 -0.06 -1.96 12.48
CA ARG A 52 0.92 -2.94 11.98
C ARG A 52 0.84 -3.05 10.48
N ALA A 53 -0.35 -3.28 9.94
CA ALA A 53 -0.55 -3.41 8.50
C ALA A 53 -0.17 -2.13 7.76
N TYR A 54 -0.34 -0.97 8.40
CA TYR A 54 0.05 0.33 7.84
C TYR A 54 1.58 0.44 7.64
N ARG A 55 2.35 -0.08 8.61
CA ARG A 55 3.81 -0.13 8.54
C ARG A 55 4.29 -1.17 7.53
N GLU A 56 3.61 -2.32 7.45
CA GLU A 56 3.89 -3.32 6.43
C GLU A 56 3.59 -2.82 5.02
N LEU A 57 2.47 -2.13 4.80
CA LEU A 57 2.13 -1.52 3.53
C LEU A 57 3.22 -0.55 3.07
N PHE A 58 3.73 0.30 3.97
CA PHE A 58 4.82 1.22 3.66
C PHE A 58 6.13 0.50 3.30
N ARG A 59 6.45 -0.61 3.99
CA ARG A 59 7.62 -1.45 3.68
C ARG A 59 7.48 -2.13 2.33
N ALA A 60 6.31 -2.70 2.02
CA ALA A 60 6.02 -3.32 0.74
C ALA A 60 6.13 -2.33 -0.40
N LEU A 61 5.57 -1.12 -0.25
CA LEU A 61 5.73 -0.03 -1.20
C LEU A 61 7.20 0.36 -1.36
N THR A 62 7.93 0.58 -0.26
CA THR A 62 9.36 0.94 -0.33
C THR A 62 10.15 -0.12 -1.09
N ALA A 63 9.93 -1.40 -0.80
CA ALA A 63 10.59 -2.50 -1.47
C ALA A 63 10.24 -2.54 -2.96
N LEU A 64 8.95 -2.37 -3.31
CA LEU A 64 8.48 -2.32 -4.70
C LEU A 64 9.14 -1.18 -5.48
N PHE A 65 9.18 0.03 -4.92
CA PHE A 65 9.78 1.19 -5.58
C PHE A 65 11.30 1.11 -5.67
N ARG A 66 11.95 0.43 -4.72
CA ARG A 66 13.42 0.23 -4.71
C ARG A 66 13.86 -0.93 -5.61
N ALA A 67 13.03 -1.96 -5.78
CA ALA A 67 13.31 -3.08 -6.67
C ALA A 67 13.13 -2.71 -8.15
N ALA A 68 12.51 -1.57 -8.44
CA ALA A 68 12.29 -1.08 -9.80
C ALA A 68 13.33 -0.04 -10.26
N GLU A 69 14.46 0.06 -9.53
CA GLU A 69 15.66 0.83 -9.91
C GLU A 69 16.70 -0.05 -10.60
#